data_AF-A0A9D7P4P4-F1
#
_entry.id   AF-A0A9D7P4P4-F1
#
_cell.length_a   1.000
_cell.length_b   1.000
_cell.length_c   1.000
_cell.angle_alpha   90.00
_cell.angle_beta   90.00
_cell.angle_gamma   90.00
#
_symmetry.space_group_name_H-M   'P 1'
#
loop_
_entity.id
_entity.type
_entity.pdbx_description
1 polymer ?
#
loop_
_entity_poly.entity_id
_entity_poly.type
_entity_poly.pdbx_seq_one_letter_code
_entity_poly.pdbx_strand_id
1 'polypeptide(L)'
;MQQPIWNFEQEPTTEPQDETGVNLRAYFDRMPDDKMRQYNSSWSNEEVIKWDDNFTDENNLMLLCCERDVHVDEYRRVLEDCIKYRDRVRDNLTAGAGA
;
A
#
# COMPACT_ATOMS: atom_id res chain seq x y z
N MET A 1 18.55 -4.29 -4.46
CA MET A 1 18.37 -2.92 -4.99
C MET A 1 17.94 -2.02 -3.84
N GLN A 2 18.47 -0.81 -3.74
CA GLN A 2 17.95 0.18 -2.78
C GLN A 2 16.66 0.76 -3.38
N GLN A 3 15.54 0.66 -2.65
CA GLN A 3 14.29 1.28 -3.07
C GLN A 3 14.20 2.71 -2.53
N PRO A 4 13.48 3.63 -3.21
CA PRO A 4 13.19 4.95 -2.66
C PRO A 4 12.45 4.86 -1.32
N ILE A 5 12.62 5.87 -0.47
CA ILE A 5 11.76 6.06 0.70
C ILE A 5 10.45 6.65 0.20
N TRP A 6 9.37 5.89 0.32
CA TRP A 6 8.02 6.33 0.02
C TRP A 6 7.42 7.09 1.21
N ASN A 7 6.50 8.02 0.93
CA ASN A 7 5.80 8.81 1.94
C ASN A 7 4.30 8.92 1.59
N PHE A 8 3.71 7.80 1.18
CA PHE A 8 2.30 7.69 0.87
C PHE A 8 1.43 7.89 2.12
N GLU A 9 1.91 7.46 3.29
CA GLU A 9 1.27 7.71 4.59
C GLU A 9 0.83 9.17 4.75
N GLN A 10 1.71 10.11 4.37
CA GLN A 10 1.48 11.55 4.51
C GLN A 10 0.92 12.22 3.24
N GLU A 11 0.69 11.47 2.16
CA GLU A 11 0.11 12.03 0.93
C GLU A 11 -1.32 12.54 1.22
N PRO A 12 -1.67 13.77 0.78
CA PRO A 12 -3.01 14.31 0.98
C PRO A 12 -4.11 13.40 0.44
N THR A 13 -5.20 13.28 1.19
CA THR A 13 -6.39 12.54 0.79
C THR A 13 -7.63 13.42 0.88
N THR A 14 -8.65 13.08 0.10
CA THR A 14 -9.95 13.79 0.13
C THR A 14 -10.87 13.26 1.22
N GLU A 15 -10.58 12.09 1.78
CA GLU A 15 -11.37 11.42 2.81
C GLU A 15 -10.69 11.56 4.17
N PRO A 16 -11.44 11.84 5.25
CA PRO A 16 -10.89 11.75 6.60
C PRO A 16 -10.23 10.40 6.83
N GLN A 17 -8.99 10.41 7.33
CA GLN A 17 -8.28 9.19 7.71
C GLN A 17 -8.42 8.98 9.21
N ASP A 18 -8.84 7.78 9.60
CA ASP A 18 -8.69 7.28 10.96
C ASP A 18 -7.30 6.65 11.15
N GLU A 19 -6.99 6.19 12.36
CA GLU A 19 -5.69 5.57 12.66
C GLU A 19 -5.43 4.35 11.75
N THR A 20 -6.48 3.57 11.46
CA THR A 20 -6.42 2.41 10.56
C THR A 20 -6.00 2.81 9.14
N GLY A 21 -6.61 3.87 8.58
CA GLY A 21 -6.26 4.37 7.26
C GLY A 21 -4.81 4.86 7.18
N VAL A 22 -4.34 5.59 8.20
CA VAL A 22 -2.93 6.03 8.28
C VAL A 22 -1.99 4.81 8.34
N ASN A 23 -2.27 3.84 9.22
CA ASN A 23 -1.43 2.66 9.38
C ASN A 23 -1.43 1.76 8.14
N LEU A 24 -2.55 1.67 7.40
CA LEU A 24 -2.61 0.95 6.13
C LEU A 24 -1.72 1.61 5.07
N ARG A 25 -1.72 2.94 4.99
CA ARG A 25 -0.82 3.67 4.06
C ARG A 25 0.64 3.49 4.46
N ALA A 26 0.95 3.54 5.76
CA ALA A 26 2.28 3.27 6.29
C ALA A 26 2.73 1.82 6.05
N TYR A 27 1.80 0.85 6.07
CA TYR A 27 2.07 -0.53 5.66
C TYR A 27 2.54 -0.58 4.21
N PHE A 28 1.86 0.14 3.31
CA PHE A 28 2.26 0.22 1.91
C PHE A 28 3.58 0.95 1.69
N ASP A 29 3.94 1.98 2.47
CA ASP A 29 5.26 2.62 2.36
C ASP A 29 6.42 1.65 2.62
N ARG A 30 6.19 0.66 3.48
CA ARG A 30 7.18 -0.38 3.81
C ARG A 30 7.18 -1.54 2.81
N MET A 31 6.14 -1.69 2.00
CA MET A 31 6.05 -2.78 1.02
C MET A 31 7.12 -2.64 -0.07
N PRO A 32 7.90 -3.70 -0.35
CA PRO A 32 8.90 -3.67 -1.40
C PRO A 32 8.33 -3.28 -2.76
N ASP A 33 9.03 -2.42 -3.49
CA ASP A 33 8.57 -1.94 -4.78
C ASP A 33 8.40 -3.03 -5.83
N ASP A 34 9.35 -3.98 -5.88
CA ASP A 34 9.27 -5.13 -6.77
C ASP A 34 8.10 -6.07 -6.41
N LYS A 35 7.67 -6.11 -5.14
CA LYS A 35 6.45 -6.84 -4.75
C LYS A 35 5.24 -6.09 -5.29
N MET A 36 5.11 -4.79 -5.02
CA MET A 36 3.96 -3.99 -5.46
C MET A 36 3.77 -4.02 -6.98
N ARG A 37 4.85 -4.06 -7.77
CA ARG A 37 4.80 -4.20 -9.24
C ARG A 37 4.26 -5.54 -9.75
N GLN A 38 4.15 -6.56 -8.90
CA GLN A 38 3.53 -7.84 -9.26
C GLN A 38 2.00 -7.78 -9.16
N TYR A 39 1.44 -6.80 -8.44
CA TYR A 39 0.00 -6.65 -8.30
C TYR A 39 -0.67 -6.55 -9.67
N ASN A 40 -1.76 -7.30 -9.84
CA ASN A 40 -2.62 -7.22 -11.01
C ASN A 40 -4.05 -6.88 -10.57
N SER A 41 -4.59 -5.78 -11.09
CA SER A 41 -5.95 -5.34 -10.77
C SER A 41 -7.04 -6.31 -11.23
N SER A 42 -6.74 -7.23 -12.16
CA SER A 42 -7.67 -8.27 -12.59
C SER A 42 -7.73 -9.48 -11.65
N TRP A 43 -6.85 -9.57 -10.64
CA TRP A 43 -6.87 -10.68 -9.68
C TRP A 43 -8.15 -10.66 -8.85
N SER A 44 -8.63 -11.85 -8.50
CA SER A 44 -9.66 -12.05 -7.48
C SER A 44 -9.18 -11.61 -6.09
N ASN A 45 -10.12 -11.49 -5.15
CA ASN A 45 -9.78 -11.17 -3.77
C ASN A 45 -8.92 -12.26 -3.12
N GLU A 46 -9.18 -13.54 -3.41
CA GLU A 46 -8.38 -14.67 -2.93
C GLU A 46 -6.93 -14.62 -3.46
N GLU A 47 -6.74 -14.26 -4.72
CA GLU A 47 -5.42 -14.10 -5.32
C GLU A 47 -4.64 -12.95 -4.67
N VAL A 48 -5.29 -11.81 -4.40
CA VAL A 48 -4.66 -10.67 -3.70
C VAL A 48 -4.28 -11.05 -2.27
N ILE A 49 -5.18 -11.70 -1.54
CA ILE A 49 -4.95 -12.18 -0.17
C ILE A 49 -3.74 -13.10 -0.11
N LYS A 50 -3.68 -14.08 -1.02
CA LYS A 50 -2.56 -15.03 -1.11
C LYS A 50 -1.24 -14.36 -1.52
N TRP A 51 -1.30 -13.37 -2.40
CA TRP A 51 -0.12 -12.63 -2.85
C TRP A 51 0.45 -11.73 -1.74
N ASP A 52 -0.41 -11.07 -0.98
CA ASP A 52 0.01 -10.21 0.11
C ASP A 52 0.61 -11.00 1.27
N ASP A 53 0.04 -12.18 1.57
CA ASP A 53 0.52 -13.14 2.59
C ASP A 53 0.48 -12.59 4.04
N ASN A 54 -0.29 -11.53 4.27
CA ASN A 54 -0.47 -10.91 5.59
C ASN A 54 -1.95 -10.76 5.97
N PHE A 55 -2.83 -11.58 5.40
CA PHE A 55 -4.26 -11.64 5.76
C PHE A 55 -4.53 -12.82 6.69
N THR A 56 -5.57 -12.71 7.52
CA THR A 56 -6.12 -13.80 8.32
C THR A 56 -7.01 -14.73 7.49
N ASP A 57 -7.37 -15.89 8.06
CA ASP A 57 -8.36 -16.82 7.49
C ASP A 57 -9.77 -16.21 7.35
N GLU A 58 -10.03 -15.08 8.02
CA GLU A 58 -11.27 -14.30 7.91
C GLU A 58 -11.16 -13.17 6.87
N ASN A 59 -10.11 -13.16 6.04
CA ASN A 59 -9.86 -12.18 4.99
C ASN A 59 -9.65 -10.74 5.51
N ASN A 60 -9.13 -10.59 6.73
CA ASN A 60 -8.74 -9.30 7.31
C ASN A 60 -7.22 -9.13 7.25
N LEU A 61 -6.75 -7.94 6.86
CA LEU A 61 -5.32 -7.63 6.90
C LEU A 61 -4.83 -7.64 8.36
N MET A 62 -3.73 -8.34 8.62
CA MET A 62 -3.01 -8.31 9.88
C MET A 62 -2.23 -7.00 10.00
N LEU A 63 -2.92 -5.94 10.45
CA LEU A 63 -2.34 -4.62 10.65
C LEU A 63 -2.16 -4.35 12.16
N LEU A 64 -0.99 -3.84 12.55
CA LEU A 64 -0.76 -3.43 13.94
C LEU A 64 -1.42 -2.06 14.20
N CYS A 65 -1.98 -1.90 15.40
CA CYS A 65 -2.61 -0.66 15.85
C CYS A 65 -3.75 -0.16 14.93
N CYS A 66 -4.74 -1.00 14.66
CA CYS A 66 -5.95 -0.58 13.92
C CYS A 66 -7.16 -0.48 14.85
N GLU A 67 -8.03 0.50 14.59
CA GLU A 67 -9.30 0.69 15.28
C GLU A 67 -10.43 -0.20 14.71
N ARG A 68 -10.22 -0.72 13.50
CA ARG A 68 -11.16 -1.57 12.76
C ARG A 68 -10.42 -2.52 11.82
N ASP A 69 -11.09 -3.60 11.41
CA ASP A 69 -10.56 -4.51 10.41
C ASP A 69 -10.45 -3.86 9.03
N VAL A 70 -9.41 -4.24 8.30
CA VAL A 70 -9.23 -3.86 6.89
C VAL A 70 -9.56 -5.06 6.02
N HIS A 71 -10.70 -4.99 5.34
CA HIS A 71 -11.07 -5.99 4.34
C HIS A 71 -10.32 -5.77 3.02
N VAL A 72 -10.23 -6.85 2.24
CA VAL A 72 -9.56 -6.87 0.93
C VAL A 72 -10.04 -5.77 -0.02
N ASP A 73 -11.31 -5.38 0.01
CA ASP A 73 -11.83 -4.33 -0.88
C ASP A 73 -11.24 -2.95 -0.58
N GLU A 74 -11.12 -2.59 0.71
CA GLU A 74 -10.45 -1.36 1.13
C GLU A 74 -8.94 -1.42 0.86
N TYR A 75 -8.32 -2.56 1.19
CA TYR A 75 -6.90 -2.80 0.92
C TYR A 75 -6.57 -2.53 -0.54
N ARG A 76 -7.37 -3.06 -1.48
CA ARG A 76 -7.15 -2.89 -2.93
C ARG A 76 -7.31 -1.44 -3.37
N ARG A 77 -8.35 -0.76 -2.88
CA ARG A 77 -8.58 0.65 -3.18
C ARG A 77 -7.37 1.50 -2.78
N VAL A 78 -6.87 1.30 -1.57
CA VAL A 78 -5.73 2.07 -1.03
C VAL A 78 -4.41 1.65 -1.68
N LEU A 79 -4.24 0.36 -2.01
CA LEU A 79 -3.09 -0.13 -2.79
C LEU A 79 -3.01 0.55 -4.15
N GLU A 80 -4.12 0.66 -4.87
CA GLU A 80 -4.15 1.32 -6.19
C GLU A 80 -3.81 2.81 -6.09
N ASP A 81 -4.25 3.48 -5.02
CA ASP A 81 -3.85 4.86 -4.77
C ASP A 81 -2.35 4.98 -4.43
N CYS A 82 -1.79 4.00 -3.71
CA CYS A 82 -0.36 3.93 -3.45
C CYS A 82 0.43 3.74 -4.75
N ILE A 83 -0.03 2.85 -5.66
CA ILE A 83 0.60 2.64 -6.96
C ILE A 83 0.62 3.93 -7.78
N LYS A 84 -0.52 4.64 -7.88
CA LYS A 84 -0.60 5.94 -8.56
C LYS A 84 0.35 6.96 -7.95
N TYR A 85 0.44 7.00 -6.61
CA TYR A 85 1.38 7.86 -5.90
C TYR A 85 2.83 7.52 -6.28
N ARG A 86 3.23 6.25 -6.20
CA ARG A 86 4.59 5.80 -6.51
C ARG A 86 4.96 6.13 -7.94
N ASP A 87 4.08 5.86 -8.90
CA ASP A 87 4.32 6.16 -10.31
C ASP A 87 4.53 7.66 -10.55
N ARG A 88 3.77 8.52 -9.85
CA ARG A 88 3.90 9.97 -9.96
C ARG A 88 5.22 10.52 -9.38
N VAL A 89 5.72 9.95 -8.27
CA VAL A 89 6.88 10.52 -7.55
C VAL A 89 8.20 9.80 -7.85
N ARG A 90 8.15 8.58 -8.41
CA ARG A 90 9.32 7.73 -8.68
C ARG A 90 10.39 8.43 -9.50
N ASP A 91 10.02 9.14 -10.55
CA ASP A 91 10.97 9.84 -11.40
C ASP A 91 11.70 10.96 -10.64
N ASN A 92 11.00 11.65 -9.74
CA ASN A 92 11.58 12.71 -8.91
C ASN A 92 12.52 12.14 -7.83
N LEU A 93 12.14 11.03 -7.20
CA LEU A 93 12.95 10.39 -6.15
C LEU A 93 14.22 9.72 -6.70
N THR A 94 14.17 9.21 -7.92
CA THR A 94 15.34 8.61 -8.59
C THR A 94 16.27 9.66 -9.18
N ALA A 95 15.74 10.80 -9.66
CA ALA A 95 16.55 11.93 -10.13
C ALA A 95 17.28 12.67 -8.98
N GLY A 96 16.67 12.76 -7.79
CA GLY A 96 17.27 13.44 -6.63
C GLY A 96 18.37 12.64 -5.90
N ALA A 97 18.47 11.32 -6.12
CA ALA A 97 19.47 10.46 -5.48
C ALA A 97 20.86 10.50 -6.15
N GLY A 98 21.03 11.32 -7.20
CA GLY A 98 22.27 11.45 -7.98
C GLY A 98 22.89 12.85 -8.04
N ALA A 99 22.48 13.77 -7.15
CA ALA A 99 23.02 15.13 -7.07
C ALA A 99 23.89 15.35 -5.82
#